data_AF-A0A3D5SPR7-F1
#
_entry.id   AF-A0A3D5SPR7-F1
#
_cell.length_a   1.000
_cell.length_b   1.000
_cell.length_c   1.000
_cell.angle_alpha   90.00
_cell.angle_beta   90.00
_cell.angle_gamma   90.00
#
_symmetry.space_group_name_H-M   'P 1'
#
loop_
_entity.id
_entity.type
_entity.pdbx_description
1 polymer ?
#
loop_
_entity_poly.entity_id
_entity_poly.type
_entity_poly.pdbx_seq_one_letter_code
_entity_poly.pdbx_strand_id
1 'polypeptide(L)' 'MCIRDRDKIVEFAESPRITFEEVRKNRPPRDRVKKALSDYLVRIRFANCRINQGYLKALALR' A
#
# COMPACT_ATOMS: atom_id res chain seq x y z
N MET A 1 -10.61 6.30 -9.82
CA MET A 1 -9.22 6.00 -9.38
C MET A 1 -9.32 5.06 -8.17
N CYS A 2 -9.04 3.76 -8.34
CA CYS A 2 -9.49 2.76 -7.36
C CYS A 2 -8.53 2.61 -6.18
N ILE A 3 -8.88 3.25 -5.06
CA ILE A 3 -8.39 2.93 -3.71
C ILE A 3 -8.51 1.40 -3.43
N ARG A 4 -9.46 0.74 -4.10
CA ARG A 4 -9.79 -0.70 -4.03
C ARG A 4 -8.62 -1.67 -4.20
N ASP A 5 -7.64 -1.39 -5.07
CA ASP A 5 -6.55 -2.35 -5.31
C ASP A 5 -5.60 -2.43 -4.12
N ARG A 6 -5.34 -1.29 -3.44
CA ARG A 6 -4.55 -1.25 -2.20
C ARG A 6 -5.28 -2.03 -1.11
N ASP A 7 -6.58 -1.84 -0.98
CA ASP A 7 -7.38 -2.46 0.09
C ASP A 7 -7.32 -3.99 0.00
N LYS A 8 -7.30 -4.55 -1.21
CA LYS A 8 -7.13 -5.99 -1.43
C LYS A 8 -5.74 -6.53 -1.01
N ILE A 9 -4.70 -5.68 -1.08
CA ILE A 9 -3.36 -6.05 -0.58
C ILE A 9 -3.35 -6.02 0.95
N VAL A 10 -4.02 -5.04 1.57
CA VAL A 10 -4.16 -4.95 3.03
C VAL A 10 -4.95 -6.13 3.57
N GLU A 11 -6.09 -6.44 2.97
CA GLU A 11 -6.92 -7.61 3.32
C GLU A 11 -6.12 -8.93 3.24
N PHE A 12 -5.32 -9.10 2.18
CA PHE A 12 -4.43 -10.26 2.08
C PHE A 12 -3.35 -10.28 3.16
N ALA A 13 -2.78 -9.12 3.51
CA ALA A 13 -1.75 -9.01 4.54
C ALA A 13 -2.31 -9.32 5.94
N GLU A 14 -3.54 -8.90 6.22
CA GLU A 14 -4.25 -9.11 7.49
C GLU A 14 -4.91 -10.49 7.60
N SER A 15 -5.04 -11.23 6.49
CA SER A 15 -5.61 -12.57 6.48
C SER A 15 -4.76 -13.61 7.23
N PRO A 16 -5.36 -14.70 7.75
CA PRO A 16 -4.63 -15.78 8.41
C PRO A 16 -3.50 -16.36 7.53
N ARG A 17 -2.35 -16.64 8.16
CA ARG A 17 -1.14 -17.14 7.50
C ARG A 17 -0.57 -18.38 8.20
N ILE A 18 -1.41 -19.12 8.91
CA ILE A 18 -1.02 -20.27 9.74
C ILE A 18 -0.65 -21.44 8.83
N THR A 19 -1.36 -21.61 7.72
CA THR A 19 -1.10 -22.67 6.73
C THR A 19 -0.79 -22.11 5.34
N PHE A 20 -0.07 -22.88 4.54
CA PHE A 20 0.17 -22.55 3.13
C PHE A 20 -1.12 -22.47 2.30
N GLU A 21 -2.15 -23.24 2.68
CA GLU A 21 -3.43 -23.24 1.99
C GLU A 21 -4.18 -21.93 2.20
N GLU A 22 -4.24 -21.42 3.43
CA GLU A 22 -4.83 -20.11 3.77
C GLU A 22 -4.18 -18.99 2.97
N VAL A 23 -2.85 -18.96 2.93
CA VAL A 23 -2.08 -17.95 2.18
C VAL A 23 -2.39 -18.04 0.68
N ARG A 24 -2.59 -19.23 0.13
CA ARG A 24 -2.90 -19.40 -1.30
C ARG A 24 -4.33 -19.01 -1.63
N LYS A 25 -5.30 -19.39 -0.80
CA LYS A 25 -6.72 -19.05 -0.97
C LYS A 25 -6.95 -17.54 -0.91
N ASN A 26 -6.27 -16.85 -0.01
CA ASN A 26 -6.43 -15.41 0.17
C ASN A 26 -5.55 -14.58 -0.78
N ARG A 27 -4.69 -15.21 -1.59
CA ARG A 27 -3.75 -14.50 -2.46
C ARG A 27 -4.51 -13.73 -3.56
N PRO A 28 -4.29 -12.40 -3.67
CA PRO A 28 -4.93 -11.61 -4.71
C PRO A 28 -4.34 -11.92 -6.11
N PRO A 29 -5.11 -11.67 -7.18
CA PRO A 29 -4.65 -11.83 -8.56
C PRO A 29 -3.35 -11.06 -8.86
N ARG A 30 -2.44 -11.68 -9.60
CA ARG A 30 -1.07 -11.16 -9.81
C ARG A 30 -1.05 -9.83 -10.59
N ASP A 31 -1.95 -9.68 -11.55
CA ASP A 31 -2.18 -8.45 -12.31
C ASP A 31 -2.58 -7.29 -11.40
N ARG A 32 -3.49 -7.53 -10.44
CA ARG A 32 -3.89 -6.51 -9.44
C ARG A 32 -2.74 -6.11 -8.53
N VAL A 33 -1.93 -7.08 -8.10
CA VAL A 33 -0.72 -6.80 -7.30
C VAL A 33 0.27 -5.93 -8.06
N LYS A 34 0.56 -6.29 -9.33
CA LYS A 34 1.46 -5.51 -10.19
C LYS A 34 0.95 -4.09 -10.38
N LYS A 35 -0.34 -3.94 -10.68
CA LYS A 35 -0.96 -2.63 -10.85
C LYS A 35 -0.88 -1.78 -9.57
N ALA A 36 -1.23 -2.35 -8.42
CA ALA A 36 -1.13 -1.66 -7.12
C ALA A 36 0.30 -1.19 -6.83
N LEU A 37 1.30 -2.03 -7.11
CA LEU A 37 2.70 -1.66 -6.97
C LEU A 37 3.11 -0.54 -7.93
N SER A 38 2.78 -0.65 -9.22
CA SER A 38 3.08 0.39 -10.22
C SER A 38 2.45 1.74 -9.83
N ASP A 39 1.19 1.73 -9.41
CA ASP A 39 0.48 2.93 -8.95
C ASP A 39 1.14 3.54 -7.70
N TYR A 40 1.60 2.69 -6.76
CA TYR A 40 2.32 3.14 -5.57
C TYR A 40 3.68 3.76 -5.91
N LEU A 41 4.46 3.12 -6.79
CA LEU A 41 5.77 3.61 -7.22
C LEU A 41 5.69 4.99 -7.87
N VAL A 42 4.62 5.28 -8.62
CA VAL A 42 4.38 6.63 -9.15
C VAL A 42 4.13 7.63 -8.02
N ARG A 43 3.32 7.27 -7.02
CA ARG A 43 2.95 8.17 -5.91
C ARG A 43 4.09 8.53 -4.98
N ILE A 44 5.02 7.61 -4.72
CA ILE A 44 6.16 7.86 -3.81
C ILE A 44 7.30 8.64 -4.44
N ARG A 45 7.21 8.97 -5.75
CA ARG A 45 8.18 9.87 -6.39
C ARG A 45 8.19 11.18 -5.65
N PHE A 46 9.38 11.73 -5.45
CA PHE A 46 9.57 13.00 -4.73
C PHE A 46 8.67 14.13 -5.28
N ALA A 47 8.54 14.22 -6.61
CA ALA A 47 7.68 15.21 -7.28
C ALA A 47 6.18 15.08 -6.95
N ASN A 48 5.72 13.92 -6.48
CA ASN A 48 4.33 13.65 -6.11
C ASN A 48 4.11 13.65 -4.58
N CYS A 49 5.17 13.75 -3.80
CA CYS A 49 5.11 13.84 -2.35
C CYS A 49 4.83 15.28 -1.90
N ARG A 50 4.20 15.42 -0.73
CA ARG A 50 3.93 16.72 -0.10
C ARG A 50 4.67 16.81 1.22
N ILE A 51 5.07 18.03 1.58
CA ILE A 51 5.72 18.30 2.87
C ILE A 51 4.75 17.94 4.00
N ASN A 52 5.24 17.15 4.97
CA ASN A 52 4.49 16.86 6.18
C ASN A 52 4.63 18.02 7.18
N GLN A 53 3.79 19.03 6.97
CA GLN A 53 3.74 20.23 7.82
C GLN A 53 3.49 19.91 9.30
N GLY A 54 2.72 18.87 9.60
CA GLY A 54 2.48 18.42 10.98
C GLY A 54 3.75 17.88 11.63
N TYR A 55 4.54 17.12 10.88
CA TYR A 55 5.82 16.60 11.37
C TYR A 55 6.87 17.70 11.57
N LEU A 56 6.96 18.68 10.66
CA LEU A 56 7.84 19.84 10.84
C LEU A 56 7.47 20.63 12.10
N LYS A 57 6.18 20.89 12.32
CA LYS A 57 5.68 21.56 13.53
C LYS A 57 6.01 20.78 14.81
N ALA A 58 5.84 19.46 14.80
CA ALA A 58 6.16 18.60 15.95
C ALA A 58 7.66 18.65 16.31
N LEU A 59 8.53 18.91 15.33
CA LEU A 59 9.97 19.08 15.53
C LEU A 59 10.40 20.54 15.76
N ALA A 60 9.45 21.48 15.91
CA ALA A 60 9.71 22.93 16.00
C ALA A 60 10.51 23.50 14.80
N LEU A 61 10.41 22.86 13.63
CA LEU A 61 11.00 23.29 12.36
C LEU A 61 9.97 24.12 11.56
N ARG A 62 10.46 24.97 10.65
CA ARG A 62 9.66 25.80 9.73
C ARG A 62 9.88 25.38 8.29
#